data_AF-A0A524JZI5-F1
#
_entry.id   AF-A0A524JZI5-F1
#
_cell.length_a   1.000
_cell.length_b   1.000
_cell.length_c   1.000
_cell.angle_alpha   90.00
_cell.angle_beta   90.00
_cell.angle_gamma   90.00
#
_symmetry.space_group_name_H-M   'P 1'
#
loop_
_entity.id
_entity.type
_entity.pdbx_description
1 polymer ?
#
loop_
_entity_poly.entity_id
_entity_poly.type
_entity_poly.pdbx_seq_one_letter_code
_entity_poly.pdbx_strand_id
1 'polypeptide(L)'
;MSDEIDPEIAALIGGIEEYTPKATSKSARHRGNDNGPSFEKLFGDLSVTGELASKGEFEVDLSKKCYEPIVNFEQDPPSAYFEDPQYYQKALAGEGEESQRFHETLKKYLQATDPKDRGLYRQQVITTFWHMANRLVARAIMPSPVMPKLLLIRFGLALPTMVTPEQRVIFSKVIQKKIPKETVYYMDEWL
;
A
#
# COMPACT_ATOMS: atom_id res chain seq x y z
N MET A 1 -26.57 20.71 2.24
CA MET A 1 -25.71 21.83 2.65
C MET A 1 -24.88 21.39 3.83
N SER A 2 -23.65 21.04 3.54
CA SER A 2 -22.50 21.04 4.45
C SER A 2 -21.30 21.15 3.52
N ASP A 3 -21.11 22.35 2.96
CA ASP A 3 -19.96 22.74 2.11
C ASP A 3 -18.69 22.96 2.95
N GLU A 4 -18.65 22.40 4.17
CA GLU A 4 -17.41 22.33 4.92
C GLU A 4 -16.51 21.31 4.24
N ILE A 5 -15.44 21.81 3.63
CA ILE A 5 -14.34 21.00 3.10
C ILE A 5 -13.91 20.04 4.22
N ASP A 6 -13.94 18.74 3.92
CA ASP A 6 -13.54 17.68 4.85
C ASP A 6 -12.19 18.01 5.51
N PRO A 7 -12.03 17.84 6.84
CA PRO A 7 -10.85 18.27 7.56
C PRO A 7 -9.54 17.63 7.04
N GLU A 8 -9.57 16.43 6.46
CA GLU A 8 -8.39 15.83 5.83
C GLU A 8 -8.05 16.52 4.50
N ILE A 9 -9.07 16.87 3.71
CA ILE A 9 -8.91 17.65 2.47
C ILE A 9 -8.44 19.07 2.81
N ALA A 10 -8.97 19.65 3.88
CA ALA A 10 -8.55 20.96 4.38
C ALA A 10 -7.10 20.94 4.88
N ALA A 11 -6.69 19.88 5.59
CA ALA A 11 -5.29 19.69 6.01
C ALA A 11 -4.36 19.49 4.81
N LEU A 12 -4.80 18.77 3.78
CA LEU A 12 -4.08 18.61 2.51
C LEU A 12 -3.88 19.96 1.80
N ILE A 13 -4.91 20.81 1.83
CA ILE A 13 -4.89 22.15 1.21
C ILE A 13 -4.04 23.14 2.04
N GLY A 14 -4.10 23.04 3.37
CA GLY A 14 -3.45 23.91 4.35
C GLY A 14 -1.94 23.69 4.53
N GLY A 15 -1.38 22.62 3.95
CA GLY A 15 0.04 22.29 4.05
C GLY A 15 0.32 21.37 5.23
N ILE A 16 0.90 20.22 4.92
CA ILE A 16 1.30 19.22 5.92
C ILE A 16 2.67 19.60 6.47
N GLU A 17 2.81 19.67 7.79
CA GLU A 17 4.11 19.69 8.47
C GLU A 17 4.89 18.41 8.11
N GLU A 18 6.11 18.59 7.59
CA GLU A 18 7.01 17.51 7.22
C GLU A 18 7.34 16.60 8.41
N TYR A 19 6.89 15.35 8.35
CA TYR A 19 7.38 14.30 9.25
C TYR A 19 8.78 13.85 8.81
N THR A 20 9.78 14.17 9.63
CA THR A 20 11.18 13.73 9.43
C THR A 20 11.45 12.42 10.20
N PRO A 21 11.80 11.31 9.53
CA PRO A 21 12.19 10.08 10.23
C PRO A 21 13.58 10.25 10.87
N LYS A 22 13.69 9.89 12.16
CA LYS A 22 14.97 9.87 12.89
C LYS A 22 15.90 8.79 12.34
N ALA A 23 17.04 9.22 11.79
CA ALA A 23 18.13 8.35 11.36
C ALA A 23 18.97 7.89 12.57
N THR A 24 19.06 6.58 12.78
CA THR A 24 20.08 5.98 13.66
C THR A 24 21.32 5.65 12.83
N SER A 25 22.41 6.33 13.11
CA SER A 25 23.73 6.10 12.53
C SER A 25 24.40 4.89 13.18
N LYS A 26 25.05 4.03 12.37
CA LYS A 26 26.34 3.42 12.72
C LYS A 26 27.20 3.28 11.46
N SER A 27 28.39 3.85 11.55
CA SER A 27 29.48 3.81 10.58
C SER A 27 30.27 2.50 10.70
N ALA A 28 30.76 1.96 9.58
CA ALA A 28 32.07 1.31 9.53
C ALA A 28 32.69 1.45 8.13
N ARG A 29 33.89 2.02 8.07
CA ARG A 29 34.77 2.07 6.89
C ARG A 29 35.46 0.72 6.70
N HIS A 30 35.62 0.26 5.46
CA HIS A 30 36.86 -0.43 5.07
C HIS A 30 37.21 -0.21 3.58
N ARG A 31 38.51 -0.07 3.33
CA ARG A 31 39.15 0.19 2.03
C ARG A 31 39.31 -1.11 1.22
N GLY A 32 39.24 -0.98 -0.10
CA GLY A 32 40.05 -1.69 -1.12
C GLY A 32 39.71 -3.16 -1.40
N ASN A 33 39.37 -3.51 -2.64
CA ASN A 33 40.35 -3.91 -3.67
C ASN A 33 39.63 -4.37 -4.96
N ASP A 34 40.35 -4.31 -6.08
CA ASP A 34 40.00 -4.84 -7.40
C ASP A 34 39.57 -6.32 -7.39
N ASN A 35 38.47 -6.59 -8.11
CA ASN A 35 38.29 -7.63 -9.15
C ASN A 35 36.81 -8.03 -9.23
N GLY A 36 36.30 -8.07 -10.48
CA GLY A 36 34.88 -8.23 -10.82
C GLY A 36 34.19 -9.47 -10.22
N PRO A 37 32.84 -9.54 -10.31
CA PRO A 37 32.08 -10.57 -9.62
C PRO A 37 32.36 -11.95 -10.21
N SER A 38 32.86 -12.88 -9.37
CA SER A 38 33.02 -14.29 -9.73
C SER A 38 31.75 -15.08 -9.41
N PHE A 39 31.48 -16.11 -10.21
CA PHE A 39 30.29 -16.95 -10.12
C PHE A 39 30.17 -17.68 -8.77
N GLU A 40 31.26 -18.17 -8.17
CA GLU A 40 31.24 -18.71 -6.80
C GLU A 40 30.87 -17.71 -5.70
N LYS A 41 31.09 -16.39 -5.89
CA LYS A 41 30.58 -15.38 -4.93
C LYS A 41 29.10 -15.11 -5.10
N LEU A 42 28.55 -15.37 -6.28
CA LEU A 42 27.13 -15.18 -6.60
C LEU A 42 26.29 -16.41 -6.22
N PHE A 43 26.88 -17.62 -6.19
CA PHE A 43 26.16 -18.89 -5.99
C PHE A 43 26.83 -19.86 -5.00
N GLY A 44 27.81 -19.40 -4.21
CA GLY A 44 28.55 -20.22 -3.27
C GLY A 44 27.69 -20.79 -2.13
N ASP A 45 27.65 -22.11 -2.06
CA ASP A 45 27.04 -22.97 -1.03
C ASP A 45 25.51 -23.08 -1.02
N LEU A 46 24.93 -23.49 -2.15
CA LEU A 46 23.66 -24.22 -2.14
C LEU A 46 23.88 -25.71 -1.82
N SER A 47 24.53 -26.02 -0.69
CA SER A 47 24.22 -27.27 0.00
C SER A 47 22.81 -27.08 0.59
N VAL A 48 21.80 -27.58 -0.13
CA VAL A 48 20.42 -27.67 0.35
C VAL A 48 20.38 -28.70 1.48
N THR A 49 20.91 -28.34 2.63
CA THR A 49 20.48 -28.87 3.93
C THR A 49 19.38 -27.93 4.38
N GLY A 50 18.20 -28.11 3.79
CA GLY A 50 17.00 -27.45 4.23
C GLY A 50 16.68 -27.92 5.65
N GLU A 51 17.15 -27.17 6.64
CA GLU A 51 16.38 -27.04 7.88
C GLU A 51 14.93 -26.79 7.46
N LEU A 52 13.98 -27.56 8.01
CA LEU A 52 12.55 -27.47 7.70
C LEU A 52 12.06 -26.04 7.99
N ALA A 53 12.27 -25.15 7.03
CA ALA A 53 11.55 -23.92 6.89
C ALA A 53 10.09 -24.34 6.76
N SER A 54 9.29 -23.93 7.75
CA SER A 54 7.83 -23.96 7.77
C SER A 54 7.22 -24.32 6.41
N LYS A 55 6.49 -25.45 6.35
CA LYS A 55 5.76 -25.91 5.16
C LYS A 55 5.28 -24.72 4.34
N GLY A 56 5.84 -24.54 3.14
CA GLY A 56 5.54 -23.39 2.31
C GLY A 56 4.05 -23.37 1.94
N GLU A 57 3.51 -22.18 1.64
CA GLU A 57 2.11 -22.01 1.16
C GLU A 57 1.76 -22.87 -0.06
N PHE A 58 2.78 -23.32 -0.79
CA PHE A 58 2.68 -24.17 -1.98
C PHE A 58 2.94 -25.66 -1.71
N GLU A 59 3.13 -26.06 -0.45
CA GLU A 59 3.27 -27.47 -0.10
C GLU A 59 1.89 -28.14 -0.09
N VAL A 60 1.68 -29.03 -1.07
CA VAL A 60 0.39 -29.71 -1.27
C VAL A 60 0.26 -30.87 -0.29
N ASP A 61 -0.69 -30.77 0.64
CA ASP A 61 -1.06 -31.87 1.53
C ASP A 61 -2.09 -32.79 0.87
N LEU A 62 -1.61 -33.90 0.31
CA LEU A 62 -2.44 -34.91 -0.37
C LEU A 62 -3.34 -35.73 0.58
N SER A 63 -3.19 -35.58 1.90
CA SER A 63 -4.05 -36.25 2.88
C SER A 63 -5.38 -35.52 3.10
N LYS A 64 -5.47 -34.24 2.71
CA LYS A 64 -6.69 -33.45 2.81
C LYS A 64 -7.73 -33.92 1.80
N LYS A 65 -8.96 -34.15 2.29
CA LYS A 65 -10.10 -34.60 1.47
C LYS A 65 -11.10 -33.48 1.15
N CYS A 66 -11.05 -32.39 1.89
CA CYS A 66 -11.91 -31.22 1.73
C CYS A 66 -11.20 -29.96 2.25
N TYR A 67 -11.63 -28.80 1.75
CA TYR A 67 -11.21 -27.49 2.25
C TYR A 67 -11.86 -27.19 3.61
N GLU A 68 -11.21 -26.34 4.40
CA GLU A 68 -11.83 -25.80 5.62
C GLU A 68 -13.02 -24.90 5.24
N PRO A 69 -14.18 -25.02 5.92
CA PRO A 69 -15.33 -24.17 5.62
C PRO A 69 -15.01 -22.71 5.96
N ILE A 70 -15.39 -21.79 5.07
CA ILE A 70 -15.29 -20.35 5.32
C ILE A 70 -16.38 -19.97 6.32
N VAL A 71 -15.96 -19.57 7.52
CA VAL A 71 -16.87 -19.17 8.61
C VAL A 71 -17.09 -17.66 8.62
N ASN A 72 -16.08 -16.90 8.22
CA ASN A 72 -16.07 -15.44 8.26
C ASN A 72 -16.05 -14.87 6.85
N PHE A 73 -17.08 -14.10 6.51
CA PHE A 73 -17.19 -13.41 5.22
C PHE A 73 -16.82 -11.93 5.32
N GLU A 74 -16.91 -11.36 6.53
CA GLU A 74 -16.56 -9.98 6.84
C GLU A 74 -15.57 -9.96 8.00
N GLN A 75 -14.75 -8.91 8.04
CA GLN A 75 -13.88 -8.60 9.15
C GLN A 75 -14.69 -8.00 10.31
N ASP A 76 -14.69 -8.69 11.45
CA ASP A 76 -15.29 -8.23 12.70
C ASP A 76 -14.24 -8.29 13.82
N PRO A 77 -13.86 -7.15 14.46
CA PRO A 77 -14.35 -5.80 14.21
C PRO A 77 -13.83 -5.19 12.89
N PRO A 78 -14.56 -4.21 12.30
CA PRO A 78 -14.11 -3.50 11.11
C PRO A 78 -12.71 -2.88 11.27
N SER A 79 -11.95 -2.83 10.19
CA SER A 79 -10.60 -2.30 10.21
C SER A 79 -10.58 -0.79 10.43
N ALA A 80 -9.75 -0.31 11.36
CA ALA A 80 -9.60 1.12 11.64
C ALA A 80 -8.66 1.87 10.66
N TYR A 81 -8.19 1.22 9.58
CA TYR A 81 -7.22 1.84 8.67
C TYR A 81 -7.74 3.11 7.99
N PHE A 82 -9.04 3.18 7.69
CA PHE A 82 -9.68 4.31 7.02
C PHE A 82 -10.12 5.43 7.98
N GLU A 83 -9.88 5.25 9.29
CA GLU A 83 -10.12 6.25 10.33
C GLU A 83 -8.82 6.95 10.77
N ASP A 84 -7.67 6.50 10.25
CA ASP A 84 -6.36 7.05 10.57
C ASP A 84 -6.16 8.41 9.88
N PRO A 85 -6.04 9.54 10.61
CA PRO A 85 -5.84 10.87 10.01
C PRO A 85 -4.53 10.98 9.23
N GLN A 86 -3.59 10.07 9.49
CA GLN A 86 -2.30 10.01 8.80
C GLN A 86 -2.30 9.00 7.64
N TYR A 87 -3.45 8.42 7.26
CA TYR A 87 -3.56 7.42 6.21
C TYR A 87 -2.87 7.88 4.92
N TYR A 88 -3.24 9.07 4.42
CA TYR A 88 -2.69 9.64 3.19
C TYR A 88 -1.18 9.85 3.27
N GLN A 89 -0.70 10.41 4.39
CA GLN A 89 0.73 10.65 4.61
C GLN A 89 1.51 9.33 4.63
N LYS A 90 1.01 8.32 5.35
CA LYS A 90 1.63 6.99 5.44
C LYS A 90 1.62 6.27 4.10
N ALA A 91 0.57 6.46 3.29
CA ALA A 91 0.48 5.89 1.96
C ALA A 91 1.52 6.51 1.00
N LEU A 92 1.79 7.81 1.10
CA LEU A 92 2.74 8.50 0.20
C LEU A 92 4.19 8.53 0.71
N ALA A 93 4.41 8.29 1.99
CA ALA A 93 5.72 8.43 2.62
C ALA A 93 6.82 7.60 1.92
N GLY A 94 7.95 8.22 1.61
CA GLY A 94 9.14 7.55 1.08
C GLY A 94 9.10 7.17 -0.41
N GLU A 95 8.13 7.66 -1.17
CA GLU A 95 8.02 7.39 -2.62
C GLU A 95 8.71 8.43 -3.51
N GLY A 96 9.14 9.57 -2.93
CA GLY A 96 9.92 10.59 -3.61
C GLY A 96 9.09 11.44 -4.59
N GLU A 97 9.72 11.83 -5.70
CA GLU A 97 9.16 12.80 -6.67
C GLU A 97 7.78 12.42 -7.20
N GLU A 98 7.53 11.14 -7.50
CA GLU A 98 6.23 10.70 -8.02
C GLU A 98 5.07 10.95 -7.05
N SER A 99 5.32 10.78 -5.74
CA SER A 99 4.30 11.06 -4.72
C SER A 99 4.05 12.56 -4.52
N GLN A 100 5.10 13.38 -4.64
CA GLN A 100 4.98 14.83 -4.60
C GLN A 100 4.18 15.33 -5.81
N ARG A 101 4.50 14.83 -7.00
CA ARG A 101 3.79 15.16 -8.24
C ARG A 101 2.32 14.76 -8.19
N PHE A 102 2.01 13.57 -7.66
CA PHE A 102 0.63 13.15 -7.43
C PHE A 102 -0.08 14.08 -6.44
N HIS A 103 0.55 14.38 -5.29
CA HIS A 103 -0.01 15.27 -4.28
C HIS A 103 -0.32 16.67 -4.83
N GLU A 104 0.62 17.28 -5.56
CA GLU A 104 0.44 18.59 -6.17
C GLU A 104 -0.71 18.61 -7.17
N THR A 105 -0.80 17.56 -8.00
CA THR A 105 -1.85 17.46 -9.03
C THR A 105 -3.21 17.20 -8.40
N LEU A 106 -3.28 16.37 -7.36
CA LEU A 106 -4.49 16.12 -6.57
C LEU A 106 -4.96 17.41 -5.87
N LYS A 107 -4.03 18.17 -5.28
CA LYS A 107 -4.33 19.46 -4.67
C LYS A 107 -4.96 20.43 -5.68
N LYS A 108 -4.38 20.56 -6.88
CA LYS A 108 -4.93 21.38 -7.97
C LYS A 108 -6.33 20.91 -8.39
N TYR A 109 -6.53 19.59 -8.51
CA TYR A 109 -7.84 19.02 -8.84
C TYR A 109 -8.91 19.35 -7.79
N LEU A 110 -8.59 19.22 -6.50
CA LEU A 110 -9.52 19.49 -5.40
C LEU A 110 -9.85 20.99 -5.25
N GLN A 111 -8.92 21.86 -5.62
CA GLN A 111 -9.10 23.32 -5.57
C GLN A 111 -9.75 23.90 -6.84
N ALA A 112 -9.85 23.12 -7.92
CA ALA A 112 -10.39 23.61 -9.18
C ALA A 112 -11.90 23.82 -9.11
N THR A 113 -12.33 25.06 -9.30
CA THR A 113 -13.74 25.46 -9.36
C THR A 113 -14.28 25.43 -10.79
N ASP A 114 -13.44 25.73 -11.79
CA ASP A 114 -13.83 25.72 -13.19
C ASP A 114 -13.97 24.27 -13.73
N PRO A 115 -15.08 23.92 -14.40
CA PRO A 115 -15.30 22.56 -14.93
C PRO A 115 -14.26 22.09 -15.94
N LYS A 116 -13.71 22.99 -16.76
CA LYS A 116 -12.71 22.65 -17.78
C LYS A 116 -11.35 22.37 -17.14
N ASP A 117 -10.94 23.22 -16.21
CA ASP A 117 -9.70 23.01 -15.46
C ASP A 117 -9.78 21.76 -14.59
N ARG A 118 -10.94 21.51 -13.96
CA ARG A 118 -11.20 20.28 -13.21
C ARG A 118 -11.11 19.04 -14.09
N GLY A 119 -11.61 19.11 -15.33
CA GLY A 119 -11.46 18.05 -16.32
C GLY A 119 -9.99 17.79 -16.70
N LEU A 120 -9.21 18.85 -16.92
CA LEU A 120 -7.78 18.76 -17.21
C LEU A 120 -7.01 18.14 -16.03
N TYR A 121 -7.19 18.66 -14.82
CA TYR A 121 -6.53 18.15 -13.63
C TYR A 121 -6.93 16.71 -13.32
N ARG A 122 -8.19 16.30 -13.58
CA ARG A 122 -8.60 14.89 -13.45
C ARG A 122 -7.72 13.96 -14.28
N GLN A 123 -7.47 14.30 -15.55
CA GLN A 123 -6.63 13.49 -16.42
C GLN A 123 -5.18 13.44 -15.92
N GLN A 124 -4.67 14.56 -15.41
CA GLN A 124 -3.34 14.62 -14.81
C GLN A 124 -3.27 13.79 -13.52
N VAL A 125 -4.29 13.82 -12.65
CA VAL A 125 -4.38 13.00 -11.43
C VAL A 125 -4.35 11.52 -11.79
N ILE A 126 -5.16 11.08 -12.75
CA ILE A 126 -5.17 9.68 -13.21
C ILE A 126 -3.78 9.26 -13.67
N THR A 127 -3.11 10.08 -14.49
CA THR A 127 -1.79 9.78 -15.03
C THR A 127 -0.73 9.70 -13.92
N THR A 128 -0.68 10.71 -13.06
CA THR A 128 0.29 10.78 -11.94
C THR A 128 0.05 9.70 -10.89
N PHE A 129 -1.21 9.32 -10.65
CA PHE A 129 -1.56 8.19 -9.80
C PHE A 129 -0.93 6.90 -10.31
N TRP A 130 -1.07 6.57 -11.60
CA TRP A 130 -0.51 5.33 -12.15
C TRP A 130 1.03 5.32 -12.13
N HIS A 131 1.68 6.46 -12.36
CA HIS A 131 3.13 6.55 -12.22
C HIS A 131 3.59 6.28 -10.77
N MET A 132 2.89 6.86 -9.79
CA MET A 132 3.14 6.61 -8.38
C MET A 132 2.82 5.16 -7.98
N ALA A 133 1.68 4.61 -8.42
CA ALA A 133 1.23 3.26 -8.10
C ALA A 133 2.26 2.21 -8.52
N ASN A 134 2.86 2.36 -9.71
CA ASN A 134 3.92 1.47 -10.19
C ASN A 134 5.11 1.37 -9.21
N ARG A 135 5.45 2.46 -8.52
CA ARG A 135 6.51 2.46 -7.50
C ARG A 135 6.05 1.83 -6.18
N LEU A 136 4.82 2.14 -5.79
CA LEU A 136 4.22 1.63 -4.56
C LEU A 136 4.07 0.11 -4.57
N VAL A 137 3.80 -0.53 -5.71
CA VAL A 137 3.54 -1.98 -5.81
C VAL A 137 4.69 -2.79 -5.22
N ALA A 138 5.94 -2.43 -5.55
CA ALA A 138 7.12 -3.15 -5.04
C ALA A 138 7.23 -3.11 -3.51
N ARG A 139 6.74 -2.03 -2.87
CA ARG A 139 6.72 -1.87 -1.41
C ARG A 139 5.50 -2.50 -0.75
N ALA A 140 4.38 -2.57 -1.47
CA ALA A 140 3.14 -3.16 -0.99
C ALA A 140 3.19 -4.70 -0.90
N ILE A 141 4.05 -5.36 -1.69
CA ILE A 141 4.18 -6.83 -1.71
C ILE A 141 5.36 -7.37 -0.89
N MET A 142 6.07 -6.51 -0.15
CA MET A 142 7.17 -6.94 0.73
C MET A 142 6.64 -7.76 1.92
N PRO A 143 7.45 -8.63 2.55
CA PRO A 143 7.04 -9.46 3.69
C PRO A 143 6.45 -8.69 4.88
N SER A 144 6.75 -7.40 4.99
CA SER A 144 6.12 -6.46 5.93
C SER A 144 5.47 -5.33 5.13
N PRO A 145 4.23 -5.51 4.65
CA PRO A 145 3.56 -4.53 3.81
C PRO A 145 3.08 -3.34 4.66
N VAL A 146 3.27 -2.13 4.14
CA VAL A 146 2.68 -0.93 4.74
C VAL A 146 1.21 -0.88 4.36
N MET A 147 0.32 -1.14 5.31
CA MET A 147 -1.13 -1.30 5.03
C MET A 147 -1.75 -0.12 4.27
N PRO A 148 -1.54 1.16 4.63
CA PRO A 148 -2.06 2.28 3.83
C PRO A 148 -1.63 2.26 2.35
N LYS A 149 -0.43 1.77 2.04
CA LYS A 149 0.04 1.63 0.65
C LYS A 149 -0.68 0.50 -0.08
N LEU A 150 -0.82 -0.65 0.60
CA LEU A 150 -1.54 -1.79 0.06
C LEU A 150 -3.00 -1.42 -0.20
N LEU A 151 -3.66 -0.74 0.75
CA LEU A 151 -5.05 -0.30 0.62
C LEU A 151 -5.22 0.77 -0.46
N LEU A 152 -4.28 1.70 -0.60
CA LEU A 152 -4.31 2.68 -1.69
C LEU A 152 -4.20 2.01 -3.06
N ILE A 153 -3.32 1.01 -3.22
CA ILE A 153 -3.20 0.27 -4.49
C ILE A 153 -4.41 -0.63 -4.74
N ARG A 154 -4.84 -1.35 -3.70
CA ARG A 154 -5.98 -2.27 -3.75
C ARG A 154 -7.23 -1.49 -4.16
N PHE A 155 -7.58 -0.41 -3.44
CA PHE A 155 -8.83 0.34 -3.61
C PHE A 155 -8.77 1.58 -4.48
N GLY A 156 -7.59 2.00 -4.93
CA GLY A 156 -7.41 3.31 -5.57
C GLY A 156 -7.78 4.49 -4.65
N LEU A 157 -7.98 4.22 -3.36
CA LEU A 157 -8.51 5.17 -2.38
C LEU A 157 -7.35 5.92 -1.73
N ALA A 158 -6.98 7.06 -2.33
CA ALA A 158 -5.93 7.92 -1.80
C ALA A 158 -6.34 8.59 -0.49
N LEU A 159 -7.58 9.09 -0.42
CA LEU A 159 -8.17 9.72 0.77
C LEU A 159 -9.43 8.94 1.17
N PRO A 160 -9.52 8.45 2.42
CA PRO A 160 -10.70 7.71 2.90
C PRO A 160 -12.01 8.51 2.80
N THR A 161 -11.91 9.84 2.79
CA THR A 161 -13.04 10.78 2.76
C THR A 161 -13.54 11.10 1.35
N MET A 162 -12.88 10.60 0.30
CA MET A 162 -13.37 10.71 -1.08
C MET A 162 -14.56 9.80 -1.39
N VAL A 163 -14.86 8.86 -0.50
CA VAL A 163 -16.01 7.97 -0.57
C VAL A 163 -17.00 8.29 0.55
N THR A 164 -18.25 7.87 0.37
CA THR A 164 -19.27 8.04 1.41
C THR A 164 -18.92 7.25 2.68
N PRO A 165 -19.39 7.69 3.88
CA PRO A 165 -19.20 6.94 5.12
C PRO A 165 -19.67 5.48 5.01
N GLU A 166 -20.76 5.23 4.31
CA GLU A 166 -21.30 3.89 4.06
C GLU A 166 -20.32 3.04 3.23
N GLN A 167 -19.77 3.60 2.15
CA GLN A 167 -18.75 2.91 1.34
C GLN A 167 -17.48 2.63 2.16
N ARG A 168 -17.07 3.57 3.02
CA ARG A 168 -15.91 3.38 3.91
C ARG A 168 -16.13 2.24 4.91
N VAL A 169 -17.36 2.05 5.42
CA VAL A 169 -17.71 0.91 6.27
C VAL A 169 -17.65 -0.42 5.51
N ILE A 170 -18.04 -0.43 4.23
CA ILE A 170 -17.89 -1.63 3.38
C ILE A 170 -16.41 -2.00 3.24
N PHE A 171 -15.54 -1.02 2.93
CA PHE A 171 -14.10 -1.27 2.80
C PHE A 171 -13.46 -1.74 4.11
N SER A 172 -13.91 -1.24 5.26
CA SER A 172 -13.35 -1.65 6.56
C SER A 172 -13.72 -3.08 6.96
N LYS A 173 -14.80 -3.63 6.39
CA LYS A 173 -15.22 -5.03 6.59
C LYS A 173 -14.49 -6.03 5.69
N VAL A 174 -13.67 -5.58 4.74
CA VAL A 174 -12.90 -6.49 3.88
C VAL A 174 -11.81 -7.16 4.71
N ILE A 175 -11.76 -8.49 4.67
CA ILE A 175 -10.75 -9.29 5.36
C ILE A 175 -9.37 -9.03 4.74
N GLN A 176 -8.46 -8.44 5.52
CA GLN A 176 -7.12 -8.07 5.05
C GLN A 176 -6.07 -9.17 5.25
N LYS A 177 -6.27 -10.06 6.23
CA LYS A 177 -5.33 -11.14 6.53
C LYS A 177 -5.81 -12.43 5.91
N LYS A 178 -4.88 -13.20 5.34
CA LYS A 178 -5.15 -14.59 4.96
C LYS A 178 -5.46 -15.40 6.22
N ILE A 179 -6.71 -15.83 6.37
CA ILE A 179 -7.16 -16.64 7.51
C ILE A 179 -6.90 -18.13 7.26
N PRO A 180 -7.32 -18.71 6.12
CA PRO A 180 -7.09 -20.13 5.86
C PRO A 180 -5.62 -20.37 5.54
N LYS A 181 -5.08 -21.54 5.92
CA LYS A 181 -3.75 -21.97 5.44
C LYS A 181 -3.77 -22.26 3.93
N GLU A 182 -4.93 -22.68 3.45
CA GLU A 182 -5.21 -23.00 2.06
C GLU A 182 -5.21 -21.74 1.18
N THR A 183 -4.95 -21.92 -0.10
CA THR A 183 -4.86 -20.86 -1.13
C THR A 183 -6.24 -20.30 -1.50
N VAL A 184 -7.01 -19.89 -0.50
CA VAL A 184 -8.28 -19.19 -0.66
C VAL A 184 -7.97 -17.70 -0.65
N TYR A 185 -8.00 -17.10 -1.84
CA TYR A 185 -7.86 -15.65 -1.99
C TYR A 185 -9.24 -15.02 -2.07
N TYR A 186 -9.44 -13.94 -1.32
CA TYR A 186 -10.60 -13.08 -1.50
C TYR A 186 -10.39 -12.27 -2.78
N MET A 187 -11.31 -12.38 -3.73
CA MET A 187 -11.34 -11.54 -4.91
C MET A 187 -12.18 -10.32 -4.59
N ASP A 188 -11.61 -9.13 -4.73
CA ASP A 188 -12.38 -7.90 -4.62
C ASP A 188 -13.11 -7.66 -5.94
N GLU A 189 -14.42 -7.89 -5.94
CA GLU A 189 -15.28 -7.47 -7.04
C GLU A 189 -15.60 -5.98 -6.83
N TRP A 190 -15.02 -5.13 -7.68
CA TRP A 190 -15.30 -3.69 -7.67
C TRP A 190 -16.72 -3.45 -8.19
N LEU A 191 -17.53 -2.74 -7.38
CA LEU A 191 -18.90 -2.27 -7.72
C LEU A 191 -18.88 -1.15 -8.76
#